data_AF-A0A9P7DMW7-F1
#
_entry.id   AF-A0A9P7DMW7-F1
#
_cell.length_a   1.000
_cell.length_b   1.000
_cell.length_c   1.000
_cell.angle_alpha   90.00
_cell.angle_beta   90.00
_cell.angle_gamma   90.00
#
_symmetry.space_group_name_H-M   'P 1'
#
loop_
_entity.id
_entity.type
_entity.pdbx_description
1 polymer ?
#
loop_
_entity_poly.entity_id
_entity_poly.type
_entity_poly.pdbx_seq_one_letter_code
_entity_poly.pdbx_strand_id
1 'polypeptide(L)'
;QLTNENINGAQAIIVLRNIWQADNIAAKAQWRAQVEEDRERCEHVQRLNKEEQERQKQDHCDEDEAAQKEDRKKNKFKYTVIPDLDVPTKPVIIPSSYVIRKLDKGDYVELWYFTNTGLDEAKLKSSIDEDAMVMVTLAGGETAWVSAASMQNAGAVIDDRHLTFEDFC
;
A
#
# COMPACT_ATOMS: atom_id res chain seq x y z
N GLN A 1 -7.08 -17.82 -75.84
CA GLN A 1 -6.92 -19.18 -76.40
C GLN A 1 -5.73 -19.14 -77.34
N LEU A 2 -4.63 -19.82 -77.01
CA LEU A 2 -3.45 -19.93 -77.88
C LEU A 2 -3.44 -21.34 -78.48
N THR A 3 -4.31 -21.58 -79.46
CA THR A 3 -4.26 -22.76 -80.32
C THR A 3 -4.02 -22.26 -81.73
N ASN A 4 -2.75 -22.05 -82.05
CA ASN A 4 -2.30 -21.86 -83.43
C ASN A 4 -2.09 -23.26 -84.01
N GLU A 5 -2.71 -23.57 -85.16
CA GLU A 5 -2.79 -24.91 -85.78
C GLU A 5 -1.45 -25.50 -86.24
N ASN A 6 -0.31 -24.93 -85.83
CA ASN A 6 1.03 -25.28 -86.30
C ASN A 6 2.05 -25.56 -85.18
N ILE A 7 1.62 -25.71 -83.93
CA ILE A 7 2.52 -25.98 -82.79
C ILE A 7 2.28 -27.42 -82.29
N ASN A 8 3.28 -28.28 -82.49
CA ASN A 8 3.27 -29.66 -81.96
C ASN A 8 3.21 -29.63 -80.42
N GLY A 9 2.50 -30.57 -79.78
CA GLY A 9 2.34 -30.62 -78.32
C GLY A 9 3.65 -30.56 -77.55
N ALA A 10 4.74 -31.12 -78.09
CA ALA A 10 6.08 -31.01 -77.51
C ALA A 10 6.63 -29.57 -77.50
N GLN A 11 6.35 -28.77 -78.52
CA GLN A 11 6.77 -27.37 -78.60
C GLN A 11 5.96 -26.48 -77.65
N ALA A 12 4.65 -26.74 -77.51
CA ALA A 12 3.80 -26.04 -76.56
C ALA A 12 4.27 -26.24 -75.10
N ILE A 13 4.70 -27.45 -74.73
CA ILE A 13 5.24 -27.75 -73.40
C ILE A 13 6.50 -26.92 -73.11
N ILE A 14 7.40 -26.77 -74.09
CA ILE A 14 8.63 -25.99 -73.93
C ILE A 14 8.31 -24.51 -73.75
N VAL A 15 7.41 -23.96 -74.57
CA VAL A 15 7.01 -22.54 -74.48
C VAL A 15 6.36 -22.25 -73.13
N LEU A 16 5.41 -23.08 -72.68
CA LEU A 16 4.74 -22.89 -71.39
C LEU A 16 5.70 -23.03 -70.21
N ARG A 17 6.66 -23.97 -70.29
CA ARG A 17 7.69 -24.11 -69.26
C ARG A 17 8.56 -22.87 -69.16
N ASN A 18 9.00 -22.31 -70.29
CA ASN A 18 9.85 -21.13 -70.31
C ASN A 18 9.11 -19.89 -69.76
N ILE A 19 7.84 -19.71 -70.15
CA ILE A 19 6.99 -18.63 -69.62
C ILE A 19 6.84 -18.79 -68.10
N TRP A 20 6.47 -19.99 -67.64
CA TRP A 20 6.30 -20.26 -66.21
C TRP A 20 7.60 -20.06 -65.42
N GLN A 21 8.75 -20.47 -65.97
CA GLN A 21 10.05 -20.25 -65.32
C GLN A 21 10.38 -18.76 -65.21
N ALA A 22 10.15 -17.98 -66.26
CA ALA A 22 10.37 -16.53 -66.24
C ALA A 22 9.47 -15.85 -65.20
N ASP A 23 8.17 -16.19 -65.19
CA ASP A 23 7.22 -15.65 -64.22
C ASP A 23 7.56 -16.06 -62.79
N ASN A 24 7.98 -17.31 -62.58
CA ASN A 24 8.38 -17.80 -61.27
C ASN A 24 9.65 -17.11 -60.74
N ILE A 25 10.62 -16.85 -61.61
CA ILE A 25 11.84 -16.11 -61.27
C ILE A 25 11.48 -14.66 -60.91
N ALA A 26 10.65 -14.00 -61.72
CA ALA A 26 10.20 -12.63 -61.45
C ALA A 26 9.44 -12.54 -60.13
N ALA A 27 8.48 -13.44 -59.89
CA ALA A 27 7.71 -13.48 -58.65
C ALA A 27 8.60 -13.74 -57.42
N LYS A 28 9.58 -14.65 -57.52
CA LYS A 28 10.55 -14.88 -56.43
C LYS A 28 11.42 -13.65 -56.16
N ALA A 29 11.83 -12.91 -57.20
CA ALA A 29 12.61 -11.70 -57.04
C ALA A 29 11.78 -10.60 -56.35
N GLN A 30 10.53 -10.39 -56.76
CA GLN A 30 9.61 -9.45 -56.13
C GLN A 30 9.35 -9.81 -54.67
N TRP A 31 9.06 -11.08 -54.38
CA TRP A 31 8.86 -11.55 -53.01
C TRP A 31 10.07 -11.28 -52.13
N ARG A 32 11.29 -11.57 -52.62
CA ARG A 32 12.53 -11.29 -51.87
C ARG A 32 12.71 -9.81 -51.59
N ALA A 33 12.45 -8.95 -52.57
CA ALA A 33 12.53 -7.50 -52.39
C ALA A 33 11.53 -7.01 -51.33
N GLN A 34 10.30 -7.52 -51.36
CA GLN A 34 9.28 -7.18 -50.37
C GLN A 34 9.68 -7.65 -48.96
N VAL A 35 10.16 -8.88 -48.81
CA VAL A 35 10.61 -9.40 -47.51
C VAL A 35 11.76 -8.58 -46.94
N GLU A 36 12.68 -8.12 -47.78
CA GLU A 36 13.80 -7.28 -47.34
C GLU A 36 13.29 -5.90 -46.88
N GLU A 37 12.42 -5.26 -47.66
CA GLU A 37 11.82 -3.97 -47.29
C GLU A 37 11.01 -4.06 -46.00
N ASP A 38 10.21 -5.12 -45.85
CA ASP A 38 9.43 -5.35 -44.63
C ASP A 38 10.35 -5.58 -43.43
N ARG A 39 11.48 -6.28 -43.61
CA ARG A 39 12.47 -6.47 -42.54
C ARG A 39 13.08 -5.14 -42.12
N GLU A 40 13.55 -4.34 -43.07
CA GLU A 40 14.13 -3.03 -42.80
C GLU A 40 13.13 -2.09 -42.10
N ARG A 41 11.87 -2.10 -42.55
CA ARG A 41 10.79 -1.32 -41.94
C ARG A 41 10.53 -1.77 -40.50
N CYS A 42 10.45 -3.08 -40.25
CA CYS A 42 10.28 -3.61 -38.89
C CYS A 42 11.46 -3.25 -37.99
N GLU A 43 12.70 -3.40 -38.45
CA GLU A 43 13.89 -3.04 -37.68
C GLU A 43 13.95 -1.54 -37.38
N HIS A 44 13.56 -0.69 -38.33
CA HIS A 44 13.50 0.76 -38.14
C HIS A 44 12.45 1.14 -37.10
N VAL A 45 11.23 0.60 -37.21
CA VAL A 45 10.15 0.85 -36.24
C VAL A 45 10.54 0.35 -34.84
N GLN A 46 11.15 -0.82 -34.73
CA GLN A 46 11.62 -1.35 -33.44
C GLN A 46 12.66 -0.43 -32.80
N ARG A 47 13.59 0.11 -33.59
CA ARG A 47 14.62 1.04 -33.11
C ARG A 47 14.01 2.33 -32.59
N LEU A 48 13.11 2.93 -33.36
CA LEU A 48 12.40 4.16 -32.94
C LEU A 48 11.58 3.93 -31.67
N ASN A 49 10.85 2.81 -31.59
CA ASN A 49 10.08 2.48 -30.40
C ASN A 49 10.97 2.28 -29.17
N LYS A 50 12.14 1.65 -29.34
CA LYS A 50 13.08 1.45 -28.25
C LYS A 50 13.65 2.78 -27.76
N GLU A 51 14.07 3.64 -28.68
CA GLU A 51 14.60 4.97 -28.35
C GLU A 51 13.55 5.83 -27.65
N GLU A 52 12.29 5.75 -28.10
CA GLU A 52 11.18 6.45 -27.46
C GLU A 52 10.87 5.92 -26.05
N GLN A 53 10.91 4.59 -25.86
CA GLN A 53 10.78 4.01 -24.53
C GLN A 53 11.92 4.40 -23.59
N GLU A 54 13.15 4.53 -24.11
CA GLU A 54 14.29 4.99 -23.33
C GLU A 54 14.13 6.46 -22.91
N ARG A 55 13.68 7.34 -23.83
CA ARG A 55 13.33 8.73 -23.50
C ARG A 55 12.25 8.80 -22.42
N GLN A 56 11.14 8.09 -22.60
CA GLN A 56 10.03 8.12 -21.65
C GLN A 56 10.44 7.63 -20.25
N LYS A 57 11.32 6.62 -20.18
CA LYS A 57 11.87 6.15 -18.90
C LYS A 57 12.75 7.21 -18.26
N GLN A 58 13.60 7.87 -19.05
CA GLN A 58 14.45 8.94 -18.54
C GLN A 58 13.61 10.12 -18.02
N ASP A 59 12.64 10.57 -18.80
CA ASP A 59 11.73 11.65 -18.41
C ASP A 59 10.99 11.31 -17.11
N HIS A 60 10.49 10.08 -16.97
CA HIS A 60 9.84 9.62 -15.74
C HIS A 60 10.80 9.59 -14.54
N CYS A 61 12.05 9.15 -14.74
CA CYS A 61 13.05 9.18 -13.67
C CYS A 61 13.39 10.62 -13.24
N ASP A 62 13.52 11.53 -14.20
CA ASP A 62 13.81 12.94 -13.95
C ASP A 62 12.64 13.64 -13.23
N GLU A 63 11.39 13.34 -13.64
CA GLU A 63 10.17 13.80 -12.97
C GLU A 63 10.07 13.29 -11.53
N ASP A 64 10.30 11.99 -11.31
CA ASP A 64 10.31 11.39 -9.97
C ASP A 64 11.37 12.02 -9.06
N GLU A 65 12.58 12.25 -9.58
CA GLU A 65 13.65 12.87 -8.82
C GLU A 65 13.31 14.33 -8.48
N ALA A 66 12.75 15.07 -9.42
CA ALA A 66 12.28 16.44 -9.20
C ALA A 66 11.18 16.49 -8.14
N ALA A 67 10.19 15.58 -8.21
CA ALA A 67 9.11 15.46 -7.24
C ALA A 67 9.65 15.12 -5.84
N GLN A 68 10.60 14.19 -5.72
CA GLN A 68 11.24 13.88 -4.43
C GLN A 68 12.01 15.07 -3.86
N LYS A 69 12.75 15.81 -4.69
CA LYS A 69 13.46 17.02 -4.24
C LYS A 69 12.48 18.08 -3.74
N GLU A 70 11.36 18.26 -4.44
CA GLU A 70 10.31 19.20 -4.02
C GLU A 70 9.64 18.76 -2.70
N ASP A 71 9.30 17.48 -2.56
CA ASP A 71 8.71 16.93 -1.33
C ASP A 71 9.68 17.08 -0.15
N ARG A 72 10.97 16.81 -0.34
CA ARG A 72 12.00 17.04 0.70
C ARG A 72 12.11 18.52 1.09
N LYS A 73 11.95 19.44 0.14
CA LYS A 73 11.98 20.89 0.40
C LYS A 73 10.75 21.36 1.18
N LYS A 74 9.56 20.87 0.80
CA LYS A 74 8.28 21.22 1.44
C LYS A 74 8.09 20.52 2.78
N ASN A 75 8.54 19.28 2.90
CA ASN A 75 8.32 18.42 4.05
C ASN A 75 9.63 18.04 4.75
N LYS A 76 10.28 19.05 5.34
CA LYS A 76 11.57 18.87 6.03
C LYS A 76 11.51 17.85 7.17
N PHE A 77 10.37 17.76 7.85
CA PHE A 77 10.22 16.93 9.04
C PHE A 77 9.98 15.45 8.71
N LYS A 78 9.27 15.13 7.61
CA LYS A 78 9.01 13.75 7.16
C LYS A 78 10.28 12.94 6.89
N TYR A 79 11.37 13.59 6.51
CA TYR A 79 12.65 12.95 6.20
C TYR A 79 13.69 13.11 7.31
N THR A 80 13.27 13.50 8.51
CA THR A 80 14.17 13.57 9.66
C THR A 80 14.56 12.16 10.06
N VAL A 81 15.86 11.90 10.21
CA VAL A 81 16.35 10.64 10.72
C VAL A 81 15.80 10.48 12.14
N ILE A 82 14.94 9.48 12.32
CA ILE A 82 14.52 9.07 13.65
C ILE A 82 15.76 8.42 14.28
N PRO A 83 16.26 8.93 15.41
CA PRO A 83 17.39 8.30 16.08
C PRO A 83 17.04 6.86 16.41
N ASP A 84 17.99 5.96 16.16
CA ASP A 84 17.87 4.56 16.57
C ASP A 84 17.96 4.53 18.10
N LEU A 85 16.78 4.59 18.73
CA LEU A 85 16.64 4.50 20.17
C LEU A 85 16.40 3.03 20.50
N ASP A 86 17.20 2.49 21.41
CA ASP A 86 16.94 1.17 21.96
C ASP A 86 15.51 1.09 22.48
N VAL A 87 14.86 -0.05 22.26
CA VAL A 87 13.53 -0.32 22.79
C VAL A 87 13.56 -0.09 24.31
N PRO A 88 12.71 0.79 24.86
CA PRO A 88 12.68 1.02 26.29
C PRO A 88 12.54 -0.31 27.05
N THR A 89 13.56 -0.66 27.83
CA THR A 89 13.57 -1.92 28.59
C THR A 89 12.56 -1.90 29.74
N LYS A 90 12.16 -0.70 30.17
CA LYS A 90 11.16 -0.50 31.22
C LYS A 90 9.78 -0.39 30.57
N PRO A 91 8.77 -1.13 31.08
CA PRO A 91 7.40 -0.97 30.60
C PRO A 91 6.94 0.47 30.83
N VAL A 92 6.23 1.03 29.86
CA VAL A 92 5.61 2.34 30.02
C VAL A 92 4.54 2.23 31.10
N ILE A 93 4.68 3.00 32.17
CA ILE A 93 3.69 3.09 33.23
C ILE A 93 2.60 4.04 32.73
N ILE A 94 1.45 3.47 32.35
CA ILE A 94 0.30 4.21 31.85
C ILE A 94 -0.79 4.16 32.93
N PRO A 95 -1.32 5.31 33.38
CA PRO A 95 -2.48 5.36 34.26
C PRO A 95 -3.70 4.67 33.65
N SER A 96 -4.72 4.41 34.47
CA SER A 96 -5.98 3.84 33.95
C SER A 96 -6.60 4.74 32.87
N SER A 97 -7.34 4.14 31.95
CA SER A 97 -8.06 4.91 30.91
C SER A 97 -9.03 5.92 31.49
N TYR A 98 -9.58 5.66 32.67
CA TYR A 98 -10.39 6.59 33.45
C TYR A 98 -9.62 7.89 33.76
N VAL A 99 -8.41 7.76 34.32
CA VAL A 99 -7.55 8.89 34.66
C VAL A 99 -7.21 9.71 33.43
N ILE A 100 -6.81 9.05 32.34
CA ILE A 100 -6.46 9.72 31.08
C ILE A 100 -7.64 10.56 30.58
N ARG A 101 -8.86 9.99 30.57
CA ARG A 101 -10.06 10.70 30.12
C ARG A 101 -10.42 11.88 31.00
N LYS A 102 -10.28 11.74 32.32
CA LYS A 102 -10.50 12.86 33.24
C LYS A 102 -9.45 13.96 33.06
N LEU A 103 -8.18 13.61 32.86
CA LEU A 103 -7.13 14.56 32.52
C LEU A 103 -7.41 15.29 31.20
N ASP A 104 -7.90 14.58 30.18
CA ASP A 104 -8.31 15.17 28.90
C ASP A 104 -9.50 16.14 29.06
N LYS A 105 -10.45 15.80 29.96
CA LYS A 105 -11.60 16.67 30.31
C LYS A 105 -11.20 17.85 31.22
N GLY A 106 -10.03 17.80 31.86
CA GLY A 106 -9.59 18.75 32.87
C GLY A 106 -10.27 18.56 34.24
N ASP A 107 -10.85 17.38 34.48
CA ASP A 107 -11.51 17.04 35.73
C ASP A 107 -10.49 16.66 36.80
N TYR A 108 -10.86 16.87 38.07
CA TYR A 108 -10.07 16.39 39.20
C TYR A 108 -10.03 14.86 39.25
N VAL A 109 -8.83 14.34 39.51
CA VAL A 109 -8.51 12.92 39.67
C VAL A 109 -7.79 12.73 41.00
N GLU A 110 -8.23 11.76 41.78
CA GLU A 110 -7.64 11.38 43.05
C GLU A 110 -6.18 10.91 42.87
N LEU A 111 -5.29 11.30 43.79
CA LEU A 111 -3.86 11.00 43.67
C LEU A 111 -3.55 9.50 43.78
N TRP A 112 -4.45 8.73 44.41
CA TRP A 112 -4.30 7.29 44.58
C TRP A 112 -4.12 6.56 43.24
N TYR A 113 -4.72 7.05 42.14
CA TYR A 113 -4.55 6.44 40.81
C TYR A 113 -3.12 6.52 40.25
N PHE A 114 -2.27 7.38 40.82
CA PHE A 114 -0.86 7.53 40.45
C PHE A 114 0.09 6.81 41.41
N THR A 115 -0.44 6.13 42.44
CA THR A 115 0.34 5.26 43.33
C THR A 115 0.70 3.96 42.64
N ASN A 116 1.74 3.26 43.11
CA ASN A 116 2.11 1.95 42.56
C ASN A 116 0.95 0.95 42.59
N THR A 117 0.18 0.96 43.68
CA THR A 117 -1.02 0.14 43.86
C THR A 117 -2.12 0.50 42.86
N GLY A 118 -2.42 1.80 42.70
CA GLY A 118 -3.42 2.28 41.76
C GLY A 118 -3.06 1.98 40.31
N LEU A 119 -1.77 2.07 39.96
CA LEU A 119 -1.23 1.74 38.64
C LEU A 119 -1.27 0.24 38.35
N ASP A 120 -1.01 -0.62 39.34
CA ASP A 120 -1.13 -2.08 39.17
C ASP A 120 -2.60 -2.52 39.06
N GLU A 121 -3.50 -1.88 39.81
CA GLU A 121 -4.94 -2.14 39.68
C GLU A 121 -5.48 -1.66 38.32
N ALA A 122 -4.95 -0.57 37.79
CA ALA A 122 -5.26 -0.09 36.45
C ALA A 122 -4.87 -1.09 35.35
N LYS A 123 -3.78 -1.85 35.51
CA LYS A 123 -3.38 -2.90 34.55
C LYS A 123 -4.37 -4.07 34.52
N LEU A 124 -5.00 -4.36 35.65
CA LEU A 124 -5.90 -5.51 35.80
C LEU A 124 -7.33 -5.21 35.32
N LYS A 125 -7.76 -3.94 35.39
CA LYS A 125 -9.11 -3.53 35.01
C LYS A 125 -9.19 -3.15 33.53
N SER A 126 -10.04 -3.82 32.75
CA SER A 126 -10.30 -3.42 31.37
C SER A 126 -11.04 -2.08 31.36
N SER A 127 -10.64 -1.18 30.46
CA SER A 127 -11.29 0.12 30.24
C SER A 127 -12.79 -0.03 29.94
N ILE A 128 -13.64 0.14 30.95
CA ILE A 128 -15.07 0.31 30.74
C ILE A 128 -15.33 1.81 30.60
N ASP A 129 -16.00 2.18 29.51
CA ASP A 129 -16.41 3.55 29.28
C ASP A 129 -17.41 4.00 30.36
N GLU A 130 -17.11 5.08 31.08
CA GLU A 130 -17.92 5.59 32.18
C GLU A 130 -19.32 6.04 31.72
N ASP A 131 -19.41 6.52 30.48
CA ASP A 131 -20.64 6.91 29.81
C ASP A 131 -21.40 5.70 29.21
N ALA A 132 -20.82 4.49 29.25
CA ALA A 132 -21.51 3.29 28.81
C ALA A 132 -22.56 2.84 29.83
N MET A 133 -23.64 2.26 29.33
CA MET A 133 -24.66 1.62 30.14
C MET A 133 -24.38 0.12 30.21
N VAL A 134 -24.34 -0.44 31.41
CA VAL A 134 -24.19 -1.87 31.67
C VAL A 134 -25.54 -2.43 32.12
N MET A 135 -25.92 -3.58 31.58
CA MET A 135 -27.14 -4.27 32.00
C MET A 135 -26.83 -5.12 33.25
N VAL A 136 -27.54 -4.83 34.35
CA VAL A 136 -27.39 -5.54 35.63
C VAL A 136 -28.67 -6.31 35.91
N THR A 137 -28.53 -7.57 36.35
CA THR A 137 -29.65 -8.40 36.80
C THR A 137 -29.88 -8.17 38.30
N LEU A 138 -31.05 -7.68 38.67
CA LEU A 138 -31.46 -7.54 40.06
C LEU A 138 -31.81 -8.91 40.65
N ALA A 139 -31.78 -9.01 41.98
CA ALA A 139 -32.08 -10.25 42.71
C ALA A 139 -33.45 -10.87 42.39
N GLY A 140 -34.39 -10.09 41.83
CA GLY A 140 -35.70 -10.55 41.36
C GLY A 140 -35.74 -11.07 39.91
N GLY A 141 -34.59 -11.12 39.20
CA GLY A 141 -34.52 -11.55 37.80
C GLY A 141 -34.83 -10.46 36.77
N GLU A 142 -35.18 -9.26 37.21
CA GLU A 142 -35.36 -8.08 36.34
C GLU A 142 -34.00 -7.53 35.91
N THR A 143 -33.90 -7.04 34.67
CA THR A 143 -32.70 -6.38 34.14
C THR A 143 -32.86 -4.86 34.16
N ALA A 144 -31.91 -4.15 34.75
CA ALA A 144 -31.83 -2.69 34.70
C ALA A 144 -30.58 -2.24 33.94
N TRP A 145 -30.67 -1.10 33.26
CA TRP A 145 -29.50 -0.42 32.69
C TRP A 145 -28.96 0.55 33.73
N VAL A 146 -27.69 0.39 34.08
CA VAL A 146 -27.00 1.28 35.03
C VAL A 146 -25.73 1.80 34.37
N SER A 147 -25.35 3.04 34.64
CA SER A 147 -24.07 3.55 34.13
C SER A 147 -22.92 2.69 34.63
N ALA A 148 -21.99 2.36 33.73
CA ALA A 148 -20.74 1.68 34.04
C ALA A 148 -19.97 2.35 35.19
N ALA A 149 -20.06 3.68 35.30
CA ALA A 149 -19.48 4.48 36.38
C ALA A 149 -19.90 3.95 37.76
N SER A 150 -21.19 3.64 37.91
CA SER A 150 -21.77 3.21 39.20
C SER A 150 -21.35 1.79 39.62
N MET A 151 -20.84 0.99 38.68
CA MET A 151 -20.32 -0.35 38.93
C MET A 151 -18.81 -0.36 39.17
N GLN A 152 -18.11 0.75 38.90
CA GLN A 152 -16.73 0.89 39.34
C GLN A 152 -16.73 0.96 40.86
N ASN A 153 -16.34 -0.15 41.50
CA ASN A 153 -16.17 -0.20 42.94
C ASN A 153 -15.21 0.91 43.37
N ALA A 154 -15.75 1.98 43.96
CA ALA A 154 -15.00 3.02 44.67
C ALA A 154 -14.32 2.49 45.95
N GLY A 155 -14.48 1.18 46.25
CA GLY A 155 -14.05 0.56 47.51
C GLY A 155 -12.54 0.42 47.71
N ALA A 156 -11.69 0.80 46.75
CA ALA A 156 -10.23 0.70 46.86
C ALA A 156 -9.51 2.06 46.78
N VAL A 157 -10.19 3.14 46.40
CA VAL A 157 -9.56 4.45 46.24
C VAL A 157 -9.32 5.06 47.63
N ILE A 158 -8.05 5.27 47.98
CA ILE A 158 -7.65 5.91 49.24
C ILE A 158 -7.74 7.43 49.07
N ASP A 159 -8.31 8.10 50.06
CA ASP A 159 -8.37 9.56 50.10
C ASP A 159 -6.97 10.18 50.14
N ASP A 160 -6.76 11.25 49.38
CA ASP A 160 -5.46 11.93 49.24
C ASP A 160 -4.80 12.27 50.59
N ARG A 161 -5.58 12.58 51.64
CA ARG A 161 -5.03 12.91 52.97
C ARG A 161 -4.43 11.71 53.72
N HIS A 162 -4.74 10.50 53.27
CA HIS A 162 -4.27 9.25 53.85
C HIS A 162 -3.14 8.61 53.03
N LEU A 163 -2.79 9.19 51.88
CA LEU A 163 -1.64 8.77 51.09
C LEU A 163 -0.34 9.28 51.72
N THR A 164 0.67 8.42 51.76
CA THR A 164 2.03 8.81 52.13
C THR A 164 2.88 8.95 50.87
N PHE A 165 4.05 9.60 51.00
CA PHE A 165 4.98 9.72 49.87
C PHE A 165 5.53 8.36 49.42
N GLU A 166 5.56 7.38 50.33
CA GLU A 166 6.03 6.02 50.09
C GLU A 166 5.11 5.26 49.14
N ASP A 167 3.82 5.61 49.07
CA ASP A 167 2.85 4.99 48.15
C ASP A 167 3.15 5.26 46.66
N PHE A 168 4.00 6.26 46.36
CA PHE A 168 4.41 6.65 45.01
C PHE A 168 5.79 6.13 44.60
N CYS A 169 6.53 5.53 45.53
CA CYS A 169 7.92 5.08 45.33
C CYS A 169 7.97 3.57 45.09
#